data_AF-A0AAN1BDB4-F1
#
_entry.id   AF-A0AAN1BDB4-F1
#
_cell.length_a   1.000
_cell.length_b   1.000
_cell.length_c   1.000
_cell.angle_alpha   90.00
_cell.angle_beta   90.00
_cell.angle_gamma   90.00
#
_symmetry.space_group_name_H-M   'P 1'
#
loop_
_entity.id
_entity.type
_entity.pdbx_description
1 polymer ?
#
loop_
_entity_poly.entity_id
_entity_poly.type
_entity_poly.pdbx_seq_one_letter_code
_entity_poly.pdbx_strand_id
1 'polypeptide(L)'
;MYRLIVFAVITIAGGSAFASEVPFFASPDVPDYTAKMIVREAHGAKGDRQRVVQHHNGWTRVEEQLNEETNLSYGHFFKNVVLRVTRTNGEISSFQIRQVESSQDYDGIKKVRETDDVETVGGEQCRWRQIVRRMDRDETSPSGLTCLTEDGIEIARKVLFSSGEVMSETRLTDLRRGPVPEAVVRPPMQLLEAGTWLAPLPRYDDYTPNPGDFEAELVSHRSKERLLRHYPWWLRQRDGGDGSILITVWNELEDQGFRYSASKGKRMFEAVRSSSILSPKFRRFDEVYGMVDLREQDRLLGEDCAWYDRTPNMADMGLHQCLTSDGIPLIDYHWSGWGDSEGFKIVTLTRRPVGMDEMQPPRDYLEPAAWGFSPPY
;
A
#
# COMPACT_ATOMS: atom_id res chain seq x y z
N MET A 1 31.20 43.08 26.02
CA MET A 1 29.90 42.86 25.34
C MET A 1 29.95 41.54 24.61
N TYR A 2 29.45 40.47 25.23
CA TYR A 2 29.32 39.15 24.59
C TYR A 2 28.05 39.14 23.74
N ARG A 3 28.20 38.98 22.42
CA ARG A 3 27.07 38.77 21.50
C ARG A 3 26.61 37.32 21.65
N LEU A 4 25.46 37.11 22.28
CA LEU A 4 24.72 35.86 22.17
C LEU A 4 24.29 35.66 20.71
N ILE A 5 24.86 34.67 20.04
CA ILE A 5 24.32 34.14 18.80
C ILE A 5 23.15 33.24 19.21
N VAL A 6 21.93 33.75 19.03
CA VAL A 6 20.70 32.97 19.17
C VAL A 6 20.66 32.02 17.99
N PHE A 7 20.96 30.74 18.23
CA PHE A 7 20.68 29.68 17.27
C PHE A 7 19.16 29.54 17.14
N ALA A 8 18.63 29.98 16.00
CA ALA A 8 17.24 29.75 15.65
C ALA A 8 17.01 28.23 15.48
N VAL A 9 16.26 27.64 16.41
CA VAL A 9 15.67 26.31 16.21
C VAL A 9 14.61 26.48 15.12
N ILE A 10 14.96 26.17 13.87
CA ILE A 10 13.97 26.07 12.81
C ILE A 10 13.25 24.73 13.02
N THR A 11 12.14 24.75 13.75
CA THR A 11 11.16 23.67 13.68
C THR A 11 10.51 23.73 12.31
N ILE A 12 11.10 23.05 11.32
CA ILE A 12 10.41 22.78 10.06
C ILE A 12 9.25 21.85 10.40
N ALA A 13 8.05 22.41 10.54
CA ALA A 13 6.79 21.68 10.57
C ALA A 13 6.49 21.18 9.15
N GLY A 14 7.36 20.30 8.63
CA GLY A 14 7.13 19.58 7.39
C GLY A 14 6.15 18.47 7.66
N GLY A 15 5.07 18.43 6.88
CA GLY A 15 4.10 17.33 6.87
C GLY A 15 4.84 15.99 6.88
N SER A 16 4.55 15.20 7.90
CA SER A 16 5.14 13.89 8.14
C SER A 16 4.77 12.94 7.00
N ALA A 17 5.80 12.50 6.27
CA ALA A 17 5.67 11.66 5.08
C ALA A 17 6.11 10.21 5.31
N PHE A 18 5.30 9.29 4.76
CA PHE A 18 5.47 7.83 4.73
C PHE A 18 6.59 7.35 3.78
N ALA A 19 7.26 8.28 3.11
CA ALA A 19 8.17 8.05 2.00
C ALA A 19 9.50 7.40 2.42
N SER A 20 9.51 6.12 2.80
CA SER A 20 10.75 5.33 2.87
C SER A 20 11.22 4.89 1.47
N GLU A 21 10.34 4.95 0.48
CA GLU A 21 10.62 4.49 -0.89
C GLU A 21 11.08 5.62 -1.82
N VAL A 22 10.62 6.86 -1.59
CA VAL A 22 11.15 8.06 -2.26
C VAL A 22 12.12 8.81 -1.32
N PRO A 23 13.02 9.65 -1.85
CA PRO A 23 13.98 10.41 -1.05
C PRO A 23 13.30 11.30 0.01
N PHE A 24 14.01 11.55 1.11
CA PHE A 24 13.63 12.59 2.05
C PHE A 24 13.93 13.98 1.47
N PHE A 25 12.99 14.91 1.62
CA PHE A 25 13.20 16.31 1.28
C PHE A 25 12.90 17.23 2.48
N ALA A 26 13.84 18.12 2.79
CA ALA A 26 13.67 19.10 3.87
C ALA A 26 12.85 20.33 3.42
N SER A 27 12.76 20.58 2.11
CA SER A 27 12.10 21.72 1.47
C SER A 27 11.46 21.27 0.15
N PRO A 28 10.37 21.91 -0.34
CA PRO A 28 9.85 21.68 -1.69
C PRO A 28 10.77 22.18 -2.81
N ASP A 29 11.71 23.08 -2.52
CA ASP A 29 12.57 23.75 -3.50
C ASP A 29 13.81 22.91 -3.90
N VAL A 30 13.60 21.62 -4.19
CA VAL A 30 14.67 20.72 -4.65
C VAL A 30 14.74 20.79 -6.18
N PRO A 31 15.93 20.95 -6.78
CA PRO A 31 16.04 21.03 -8.23
C PRO A 31 15.70 19.70 -8.91
N ASP A 32 15.47 19.73 -10.21
CA ASP A 32 15.38 18.50 -11.00
C ASP A 32 16.74 17.79 -11.02
N TYR A 33 16.71 16.47 -10.83
CA TYR A 33 17.93 15.66 -10.87
C TYR A 33 17.68 14.20 -11.24
N THR A 34 18.73 13.56 -11.74
CA THR A 34 18.85 12.10 -11.80
C THR A 34 20.03 11.67 -10.96
N ALA A 35 19.82 10.73 -10.03
CA ALA A 35 20.85 10.15 -9.20
C ALA A 35 20.92 8.63 -9.41
N LYS A 36 22.13 8.09 -9.50
CA LYS A 36 22.40 6.66 -9.40
C LYS A 36 23.06 6.37 -8.07
N MET A 37 22.61 5.32 -7.42
CA MET A 37 23.01 4.95 -6.07
C MET A 37 23.19 3.43 -5.99
N ILE A 38 23.98 3.01 -5.01
CA ILE A 38 24.11 1.61 -4.63
C ILE A 38 23.48 1.43 -3.26
N VAL A 39 22.61 0.43 -3.13
CA VAL A 39 22.01 -0.01 -1.87
C VAL A 39 22.77 -1.24 -1.38
N ARG A 40 23.17 -1.23 -0.10
CA ARG A 40 23.80 -2.35 0.58
C ARG A 40 23.01 -2.71 1.83
N GLU A 41 22.88 -3.99 2.09
CA GLU A 41 22.24 -4.52 3.30
C GLU A 41 23.27 -5.29 4.14
N ALA A 42 23.11 -5.23 5.46
CA ALA A 42 23.88 -6.04 6.38
C ALA A 42 23.70 -7.53 6.07
N HIS A 43 24.74 -8.32 6.36
CA HIS A 43 24.78 -9.77 6.16
C HIS A 43 24.66 -10.24 4.70
N GLY A 44 24.84 -9.36 3.71
CA GLY A 44 25.08 -9.74 2.32
C GLY A 44 23.96 -10.52 1.64
N ALA A 45 22.74 -10.54 2.22
CA ALA A 45 21.69 -11.47 1.85
C ALA A 45 21.18 -11.32 0.39
N LYS A 46 21.47 -10.21 -0.28
CA LYS A 46 20.98 -9.89 -1.64
C LYS A 46 21.96 -9.18 -2.57
N GLY A 47 23.24 -9.05 -2.19
CA GLY A 47 24.24 -8.28 -2.94
C GLY A 47 23.94 -6.77 -3.05
N ASP A 48 24.83 -6.04 -3.71
CA ASP A 48 24.66 -4.60 -3.98
C ASP A 48 23.55 -4.40 -5.02
N ARG A 49 22.54 -3.58 -4.69
CA ARG A 49 21.41 -3.28 -5.59
C ARG A 49 21.57 -1.90 -6.19
N GLN A 50 21.31 -1.77 -7.49
CA GLN A 50 21.28 -0.44 -8.12
C GLN A 50 19.96 0.25 -7.81
N ARG A 51 20.05 1.53 -7.46
CA ARG A 51 18.91 2.43 -7.26
C ARG A 51 19.07 3.65 -8.15
N VAL A 52 18.06 3.96 -8.95
CA VAL A 52 17.99 5.16 -9.78
C VAL A 52 16.87 6.03 -9.27
N VAL A 53 17.16 7.31 -9.04
CA VAL A 53 16.21 8.32 -8.56
C VAL A 53 16.11 9.42 -9.61
N GLN A 54 14.89 9.78 -9.99
CA GLN A 54 14.60 10.87 -10.92
C GLN A 54 13.58 11.78 -10.27
N HIS A 55 13.92 13.06 -10.12
CA HIS A 55 13.08 14.06 -9.45
C HIS A 55 12.70 15.19 -10.41
N HIS A 56 11.43 15.57 -10.37
CA HIS A 56 10.90 16.73 -11.07
C HIS A 56 9.73 17.34 -10.29
N ASN A 57 9.86 18.61 -9.90
CA ASN A 57 8.79 19.38 -9.26
C ASN A 57 8.07 18.65 -8.10
N GLY A 58 8.84 18.08 -7.17
CA GLY A 58 8.34 17.34 -6.01
C GLY A 58 7.94 15.88 -6.29
N TRP A 59 7.74 15.50 -7.56
CA TRP A 59 7.51 14.13 -7.97
C TRP A 59 8.81 13.38 -8.16
N THR A 60 8.85 12.14 -7.69
CA THR A 60 10.01 11.28 -7.79
C THR A 60 9.63 9.94 -8.38
N ARG A 61 10.46 9.43 -9.30
CA ARG A 61 10.52 8.03 -9.69
C ARG A 61 11.76 7.40 -9.09
N VAL A 62 11.61 6.26 -8.44
CA VAL A 62 12.69 5.42 -7.93
C VAL A 62 12.58 4.07 -8.60
N GLU A 63 13.71 3.55 -9.08
CA GLU A 63 13.84 2.22 -9.65
C GLU A 63 14.92 1.46 -8.90
N GLU A 64 14.57 0.30 -8.35
CA GLU A 64 15.50 -0.63 -7.72
C GLU A 64 15.42 -1.99 -8.41
N GLN A 65 16.58 -2.49 -8.87
CA GLN A 65 16.67 -3.80 -9.51
C GLN A 65 17.27 -4.82 -8.52
N LEU A 66 16.60 -5.96 -8.40
CA LEU A 66 17.05 -7.12 -7.61
C LEU A 66 16.80 -8.39 -8.42
N ASN A 67 17.85 -8.97 -8.99
CA ASN A 67 17.76 -10.17 -9.84
C ASN A 67 16.71 -9.98 -10.96
N GLU A 68 15.68 -10.84 -11.01
CA GLU A 68 14.57 -10.82 -11.97
C GLU A 68 13.41 -9.88 -11.58
N GLU A 69 13.52 -9.23 -10.42
CA GLU A 69 12.52 -8.31 -9.88
C GLU A 69 12.98 -6.85 -10.05
N THR A 70 12.08 -6.00 -10.53
CA THR A 70 12.26 -4.54 -10.55
C THR A 70 11.17 -3.89 -9.73
N ASN A 71 11.56 -3.16 -8.69
CA ASN A 71 10.67 -2.35 -7.89
C ASN A 71 10.72 -0.91 -8.42
N LEU A 72 9.55 -0.37 -8.75
CA LEU A 72 9.37 1.01 -9.16
C LEU A 72 8.51 1.71 -8.12
N SER A 73 8.96 2.87 -7.64
CA SER A 73 8.16 3.72 -6.77
C SER A 73 8.01 5.10 -7.42
N TYR A 74 6.79 5.62 -7.43
CA TYR A 74 6.43 6.96 -7.85
C TYR A 74 5.84 7.68 -6.65
N GLY A 75 6.24 8.91 -6.36
CA GLY A 75 5.67 9.58 -5.21
C GLY A 75 5.99 11.05 -5.12
N HIS A 76 5.26 11.71 -4.23
CA HIS A 76 5.48 13.12 -3.91
C HIS A 76 5.56 13.25 -2.39
N PHE A 77 6.75 13.58 -1.91
CA PHE A 77 7.08 13.57 -0.48
C PHE A 77 6.09 14.42 0.34
N PHE A 78 5.91 15.69 -0.01
CA PHE A 78 5.03 16.61 0.75
C PHE A 78 3.52 16.36 0.59
N LYS A 79 3.09 15.59 -0.43
CA LYS A 79 1.68 15.22 -0.62
C LYS A 79 1.36 13.87 0.03
N ASN A 80 2.35 13.21 0.62
CA ASN A 80 2.27 11.86 1.20
C ASN A 80 1.64 10.83 0.27
N VAL A 81 1.88 10.96 -1.04
CA VAL A 81 1.43 9.98 -2.04
C VAL A 81 2.63 9.13 -2.43
N VAL A 82 2.50 7.83 -2.32
CA VAL A 82 3.47 6.85 -2.84
C VAL A 82 2.71 5.76 -3.56
N LEU A 83 3.15 5.48 -4.78
CA LEU A 83 2.73 4.40 -5.64
C LEU A 83 3.92 3.47 -5.82
N ARG A 84 3.72 2.18 -5.64
CA ARG A 84 4.69 1.12 -5.82
C ARG A 84 4.21 0.15 -6.87
N VAL A 85 5.13 -0.30 -7.71
CA VAL A 85 4.93 -1.33 -8.71
C VAL A 85 6.06 -2.33 -8.56
N THR A 86 5.73 -3.61 -8.55
CA THR A 86 6.72 -4.67 -8.69
C THR A 86 6.55 -5.29 -10.07
N ARG A 87 7.66 -5.41 -10.78
CA ARG A 87 7.76 -6.19 -12.02
C ARG A 87 8.57 -7.44 -11.76
N THR A 88 8.07 -8.56 -12.25
CA THR A 88 8.75 -9.86 -12.19
C THR A 88 8.81 -10.38 -13.62
N ASN A 89 10.01 -10.69 -14.12
CA ASN A 89 10.20 -11.14 -15.52
C ASN A 89 9.61 -10.19 -16.57
N GLY A 90 9.64 -8.88 -16.30
CA GLY A 90 9.13 -7.83 -17.21
C GLY A 90 7.63 -7.56 -17.11
N GLU A 91 6.85 -8.43 -16.47
CA GLU A 91 5.42 -8.24 -16.25
C GLU A 91 5.15 -7.61 -14.88
N ILE A 92 4.10 -6.80 -14.78
CA ILE A 92 3.69 -6.17 -13.52
C ILE A 92 2.95 -7.19 -12.67
N SER A 93 3.55 -7.58 -11.54
CA SER A 93 3.01 -8.58 -10.63
C SER A 93 2.21 -7.97 -9.49
N SER A 94 2.54 -6.75 -9.05
CA SER A 94 1.77 -6.03 -8.03
C SER A 94 1.84 -4.52 -8.17
N PHE A 95 0.83 -3.87 -7.58
CA PHE A 95 0.64 -2.44 -7.52
C PHE A 95 0.09 -2.03 -6.16
N GLN A 96 0.55 -0.90 -5.65
CA GLN A 96 -0.03 -0.27 -4.48
C GLN A 96 0.08 1.23 -4.66
N ILE A 97 -0.96 1.98 -4.34
CA ILE A 97 -0.89 3.42 -4.15
C ILE A 97 -1.53 3.77 -2.83
N ARG A 98 -0.85 4.61 -2.06
CA ARG A 98 -1.28 5.04 -0.73
C ARG A 98 -1.12 6.54 -0.62
N GLN A 99 -2.15 7.18 -0.06
CA GLN A 99 -2.07 8.54 0.42
C GLN A 99 -2.54 8.61 1.86
N VAL A 100 -1.74 9.24 2.72
CA VAL A 100 -2.10 9.41 4.13
C VAL A 100 -1.84 10.84 4.56
N GLU A 101 -2.81 11.45 5.22
CA GLU A 101 -2.56 12.67 5.98
C GLU A 101 -1.48 12.41 7.02
N SER A 102 -0.58 13.37 7.15
CA SER A 102 0.48 13.37 8.15
C SER A 102 -0.02 13.05 9.57
N SER A 103 -1.24 13.47 9.93
CA SER A 103 -1.84 13.17 11.24
C SER A 103 -2.12 11.67 11.45
N GLN A 104 -2.45 10.94 10.37
CA GLN A 104 -2.85 9.53 10.38
C GLN A 104 -1.72 8.57 9.97
N ASP A 105 -0.54 9.09 9.62
CA ASP A 105 0.58 8.25 9.23
C ASP A 105 1.23 7.61 10.47
N TYR A 106 1.04 6.30 10.59
CA TYR A 106 1.58 5.48 11.67
C TYR A 106 3.11 5.46 11.64
N ASP A 107 3.70 5.33 10.45
CA ASP A 107 5.16 5.28 10.25
C ASP A 107 5.75 6.66 9.95
N GLY A 108 4.95 7.72 10.08
CA GLY A 108 5.31 9.07 9.70
C GLY A 108 6.51 9.63 10.47
N ILE A 109 7.22 10.56 9.84
CA ILE A 109 8.36 11.27 10.45
C ILE A 109 7.83 12.18 11.57
N LYS A 110 8.19 11.89 12.81
CA LYS A 110 7.83 12.71 13.98
C LYS A 110 8.70 13.96 14.08
N LYS A 111 10.00 13.81 13.83
CA LYS A 111 10.99 14.88 13.93
C LYS A 111 12.21 14.54 13.08
N VAL A 112 12.87 15.57 12.55
CA VAL A 112 14.22 15.47 12.00
C VAL A 112 15.18 16.18 12.95
N ARG A 113 16.27 15.51 13.32
CA ARG A 113 17.33 16.09 14.16
C ARG A 113 18.54 16.36 13.27
N GLU A 114 18.97 17.61 13.24
CA GLU A 114 20.22 17.99 12.59
C GLU A 114 21.40 17.32 13.29
N THR A 115 22.44 16.99 12.52
CA THR A 115 23.73 16.54 13.04
C THR A 115 24.84 17.45 12.52
N ASP A 116 25.95 17.49 13.24
CA ASP A 116 27.15 18.22 12.80
C ASP A 116 27.99 17.42 11.80
N ASP A 117 27.58 16.18 11.50
CA ASP A 117 28.32 15.26 10.65
C ASP A 117 28.15 15.63 9.18
N VAL A 118 29.28 15.92 8.53
CA VAL A 118 29.38 16.19 7.09
C VAL A 118 30.19 15.08 6.44
N GLU A 119 29.76 14.65 5.27
CA GLU A 119 30.42 13.59 4.50
C GLU A 119 30.49 13.97 3.02
N THR A 120 31.48 13.45 2.31
CA THR A 120 31.52 13.52 0.84
C THR A 120 31.13 12.17 0.25
N VAL A 121 30.06 12.12 -0.53
CA VAL A 121 29.53 10.90 -1.15
C VAL A 121 29.37 11.14 -2.65
N GLY A 122 29.95 10.29 -3.49
CA GLY A 122 29.87 10.45 -4.95
C GLY A 122 30.43 11.77 -5.47
N GLY A 123 31.36 12.41 -4.74
CA GLY A 123 31.93 13.72 -5.08
C GLY A 123 31.13 14.93 -4.56
N GLU A 124 29.99 14.70 -3.92
CA GLU A 124 29.11 15.74 -3.38
C GLU A 124 29.24 15.83 -1.86
N GLN A 125 29.27 17.04 -1.29
CA GLN A 125 29.18 17.23 0.16
C GLN A 125 27.72 17.16 0.61
N CYS A 126 27.50 16.47 1.73
CA CYS A 126 26.21 16.44 2.39
C CYS A 126 26.34 16.48 3.90
N ARG A 127 25.25 16.90 4.56
CA ARG A 127 25.11 16.89 6.02
C ARG A 127 24.10 15.83 6.43
N TRP A 128 24.49 15.01 7.41
CA TRP A 128 23.64 13.98 7.96
C TRP A 128 22.55 14.57 8.86
N ARG A 129 21.37 13.94 8.83
CA ARG A 129 20.22 14.25 9.68
C ARG A 129 19.61 12.94 10.14
N GLN A 130 19.21 12.89 11.40
CA GLN A 130 18.51 11.74 11.95
C GLN A 130 17.00 11.91 11.73
N ILE A 131 16.38 10.89 11.14
CA ILE A 131 14.93 10.79 10.96
C ILE A 131 14.37 10.03 12.17
N VAL A 132 13.54 10.70 12.97
CA VAL A 132 12.81 10.08 14.08
C VAL A 132 11.38 9.85 13.65
N ARG A 133 10.93 8.61 13.63
CA ARG A 133 9.56 8.20 13.28
C ARG A 133 8.66 8.16 14.52
N ARG A 134 7.35 8.15 14.31
CA ARG A 134 6.36 8.10 15.42
C ARG A 134 6.44 6.81 16.24
N MET A 135 6.80 5.71 15.60
CA MET A 135 6.89 4.39 16.20
C MET A 135 8.21 4.11 16.90
N ASP A 136 9.17 5.03 16.85
CA ASP A 136 10.42 4.91 17.58
C ASP A 136 10.11 5.13 19.07
N ARG A 137 9.78 4.03 19.77
CA ARG A 137 9.29 4.05 21.15
C ARG A 137 10.41 4.06 22.19
N ASP A 138 11.59 3.52 21.87
CA ASP A 138 12.74 3.38 22.78
C ASP A 138 14.10 3.36 22.05
N GLU A 139 15.21 3.42 22.81
CA GLU A 139 16.61 3.31 22.33
C GLU A 139 16.92 2.02 21.55
N THR A 140 16.04 1.03 21.59
CA THR A 140 16.16 -0.26 20.90
C THR A 140 15.62 -0.24 19.46
N SER A 141 15.02 0.87 19.01
CA SER A 141 14.49 1.00 17.65
C SER A 141 15.62 1.27 16.64
N PRO A 142 15.56 0.70 15.43
CA PRO A 142 16.51 1.05 14.37
C PRO A 142 16.51 2.56 14.10
N SER A 143 17.69 3.16 13.93
CA SER A 143 17.80 4.61 13.70
C SER A 143 18.04 4.92 12.22
N GLY A 144 17.20 5.77 11.65
CA GLY A 144 17.32 6.21 10.25
C GLY A 144 18.10 7.52 10.14
N LEU A 145 19.05 7.59 9.20
CA LEU A 145 19.75 8.81 8.85
C LEU A 145 19.67 9.07 7.34
N THR A 146 19.59 10.34 6.97
CA THR A 146 19.63 10.85 5.58
C THR A 146 20.71 11.90 5.47
N CYS A 147 21.42 11.96 4.33
CA CYS A 147 22.46 12.93 4.06
C CYS A 147 22.04 13.79 2.87
N LEU A 148 21.84 15.08 3.12
CA LEU A 148 21.36 16.03 2.13
C LEU A 148 22.47 16.97 1.67
N THR A 149 22.55 17.22 0.37
CA THR A 149 23.33 18.32 -0.20
C THR A 149 22.75 19.69 0.22
N GLU A 150 23.46 20.77 -0.06
CA GLU A 150 23.00 22.14 0.21
C GLU A 150 21.68 22.48 -0.51
N ASP A 151 21.52 22.00 -1.74
CA ASP A 151 20.30 22.14 -2.55
C ASP A 151 19.21 21.09 -2.22
N GLY A 152 19.38 20.32 -1.14
CA GLY A 152 18.33 19.47 -0.58
C GLY A 152 18.17 18.08 -1.22
N ILE A 153 19.10 17.64 -2.05
CA ILE A 153 19.10 16.31 -2.68
C ILE A 153 19.61 15.28 -1.66
N GLU A 154 18.84 14.21 -1.43
CA GLU A 154 19.34 13.05 -0.67
C GLU A 154 20.35 12.26 -1.50
N ILE A 155 21.60 12.26 -1.06
CA ILE A 155 22.71 11.55 -1.73
C ILE A 155 23.22 10.36 -0.94
N ALA A 156 22.80 10.21 0.32
CA ALA A 156 23.02 8.99 1.08
C ALA A 156 21.93 8.81 2.14
N ARG A 157 21.67 7.56 2.51
CA ARG A 157 20.88 7.19 3.68
C ARG A 157 21.45 5.95 4.32
N LYS A 158 21.24 5.80 5.62
CA LYS A 158 21.56 4.57 6.35
C LYS A 158 20.54 4.30 7.43
N VAL A 159 20.30 3.02 7.69
CA VAL A 159 19.56 2.57 8.86
C VAL A 159 20.54 1.80 9.73
N LEU A 160 20.59 2.13 11.01
CA LEU A 160 21.44 1.46 11.98
C LEU A 160 20.59 0.54 12.84
N PHE A 161 21.15 -0.60 13.23
CA PHE A 161 20.64 -1.39 14.35
C PHE A 161 20.69 -0.58 15.65
N SER A 162 20.01 -1.05 16.69
CA SER A 162 20.13 -0.49 18.04
C SER A 162 21.57 -0.57 18.60
N SER A 163 22.38 -1.50 18.11
CA SER A 163 23.83 -1.58 18.40
C SER A 163 24.64 -0.43 17.79
N GLY A 164 24.05 0.37 16.89
CA GLY A 164 24.73 1.40 16.10
C GLY A 164 25.40 0.87 14.82
N GLU A 165 25.44 -0.45 14.61
CA GLU A 165 25.95 -1.05 13.39
C GLU A 165 25.03 -0.77 12.19
N VAL A 166 25.61 -0.63 10.99
CA VAL A 166 24.84 -0.37 9.77
C VAL A 166 24.01 -1.60 9.41
N MET A 167 22.69 -1.46 9.42
CA MET A 167 21.74 -2.47 8.97
C MET A 167 21.50 -2.38 7.45
N SER A 168 21.41 -1.17 6.92
CA SER A 168 21.37 -0.92 5.47
C SER A 168 21.91 0.46 5.15
N GLU A 169 22.50 0.61 3.98
CA GLU A 169 22.96 1.91 3.48
C GLU A 169 22.63 2.08 1.99
N THR A 170 22.50 3.32 1.57
CA THR A 170 22.38 3.71 0.17
C THR A 170 23.29 4.88 -0.07
N ARG A 171 24.12 4.82 -1.11
CA ARG A 171 25.16 5.80 -1.36
C ARG A 171 25.20 6.20 -2.83
N LEU A 172 25.33 7.49 -3.09
CA LEU A 172 25.46 8.06 -4.43
C LEU A 172 26.70 7.54 -5.16
N THR A 173 26.54 7.27 -6.45
CA THR A 173 27.63 6.96 -7.40
C THR A 173 27.69 7.92 -8.59
N ASP A 174 26.56 8.50 -9.01
CA ASP A 174 26.48 9.50 -10.09
C ASP A 174 25.32 10.46 -9.81
N LEU A 175 25.54 11.76 -9.91
CA LEU A 175 24.49 12.79 -9.79
C LEU A 175 24.51 13.71 -11.01
N ARG A 176 23.34 13.91 -11.61
CA ARG A 176 23.13 14.86 -12.70
C ARG A 176 21.99 15.79 -12.34
N ARG A 177 22.34 17.06 -12.08
CA ARG A 177 21.36 18.14 -11.93
C ARG A 177 20.97 18.64 -13.32
N GLY A 178 19.68 18.85 -13.54
CA GLY A 178 19.16 19.28 -14.84
C GLY A 178 17.74 18.79 -15.09
N PRO A 179 17.10 19.25 -16.17
CA PRO A 179 15.69 19.01 -16.43
C PRO A 179 15.39 17.51 -16.53
N VAL A 180 14.35 17.06 -15.81
CA VAL A 180 13.82 15.71 -15.90
C VAL A 180 12.43 15.80 -16.54
N PRO A 181 12.15 15.05 -17.63
CA PRO A 181 10.84 15.10 -18.26
C PRO A 181 9.74 14.65 -17.29
N GLU A 182 8.63 15.39 -17.24
CA GLU A 182 7.51 15.06 -16.35
C GLU A 182 6.97 13.64 -16.57
N ALA A 183 6.94 13.17 -17.82
CA ALA A 183 6.50 11.82 -18.17
C ALA A 183 7.35 10.71 -17.50
N VAL A 184 8.59 11.01 -17.08
CA VAL A 184 9.47 10.05 -16.39
C VAL A 184 9.06 9.88 -14.94
N VAL A 185 8.62 10.94 -14.26
CA VAL A 185 8.23 10.90 -12.84
C VAL A 185 6.75 10.63 -12.61
N ARG A 186 5.99 10.40 -13.70
CA ARG A 186 4.59 9.99 -13.65
C ARG A 186 4.46 8.47 -13.87
N PRO A 187 3.58 7.79 -13.12
CA PRO A 187 3.33 6.37 -13.36
C PRO A 187 2.56 6.16 -14.68
N PRO A 188 2.63 4.97 -15.30
CA PRO A 188 1.72 4.62 -16.38
C PRO A 188 0.25 4.68 -15.90
N MET A 189 -0.59 5.49 -16.55
CA MET A 189 -1.97 5.74 -16.10
C MET A 189 -2.86 4.51 -16.12
N GLN A 190 -2.59 3.54 -17.01
CA GLN A 190 -3.29 2.25 -17.05
C GLN A 190 -3.26 1.48 -15.72
N LEU A 191 -2.27 1.74 -14.85
CA LEU A 191 -2.19 1.12 -13.52
C LEU A 191 -3.30 1.59 -12.58
N LEU A 192 -3.85 2.77 -12.85
CA LEU A 192 -4.98 3.38 -12.16
C LEU A 192 -6.30 3.09 -12.89
N GLU A 193 -6.36 2.03 -13.69
CA GLU A 193 -7.60 1.55 -14.31
C GLU A 193 -7.95 0.19 -13.75
N ALA A 194 -9.15 0.04 -13.18
CA ALA A 194 -9.61 -1.24 -12.62
C ALA A 194 -9.58 -2.37 -13.67
N GLY A 195 -9.94 -2.06 -14.91
CA GLY A 195 -9.90 -3.02 -16.04
C GLY A 195 -8.52 -3.66 -16.26
N THR A 196 -7.43 -2.96 -15.93
CA THR A 196 -6.07 -3.52 -16.01
C THR A 196 -5.87 -4.69 -15.05
N TRP A 197 -6.55 -4.67 -13.89
CA TRP A 197 -6.45 -5.66 -12.83
C TRP A 197 -7.54 -6.74 -12.91
N LEU A 198 -8.66 -6.42 -13.56
CA LEU A 198 -9.78 -7.33 -13.81
C LEU A 198 -9.64 -8.13 -15.11
N ALA A 199 -8.66 -7.80 -15.95
CA ALA A 199 -8.44 -8.56 -17.17
C ALA A 199 -8.09 -10.02 -16.84
N PRO A 200 -8.74 -11.00 -17.50
CA PRO A 200 -8.47 -12.43 -17.27
C PRO A 200 -7.01 -12.75 -17.58
N LEU A 201 -6.40 -13.70 -16.85
CA LEU A 201 -5.19 -14.33 -17.37
C LEU A 201 -5.60 -15.33 -18.48
N PRO A 202 -4.72 -15.64 -19.44
CA PRO A 202 -5.04 -16.54 -20.56
C PRO A 202 -5.41 -18.00 -20.18
N ARG A 203 -5.51 -18.33 -18.89
CA ARG A 203 -5.57 -19.70 -18.36
C ARG A 203 -6.98 -20.21 -18.06
N TYR A 204 -8.03 -19.40 -18.20
CA TYR A 204 -9.41 -19.85 -18.03
C TYR A 204 -10.30 -19.38 -19.18
N ASP A 205 -11.28 -20.20 -19.51
CA ASP A 205 -12.26 -19.91 -20.56
C ASP A 205 -13.15 -18.73 -20.15
N ASP A 206 -13.64 -17.97 -21.14
CA ASP A 206 -14.61 -16.91 -20.92
C ASP A 206 -15.87 -17.48 -20.23
N TYR A 207 -16.12 -17.05 -18.99
CA TYR A 207 -17.33 -17.44 -18.26
C TYR A 207 -18.55 -16.70 -18.83
N THR A 208 -19.63 -17.44 -19.03
CA THR A 208 -20.94 -16.85 -19.36
C THR A 208 -21.74 -16.65 -18.06
N PRO A 209 -22.09 -15.40 -17.68
CA PRO A 209 -22.93 -15.12 -16.52
C PRO A 209 -24.16 -16.02 -16.46
N ASN A 210 -24.39 -16.65 -15.31
CA ASN A 210 -25.50 -17.58 -15.15
C ASN A 210 -26.19 -17.40 -13.79
N PRO A 211 -27.37 -18.01 -13.54
CA PRO A 211 -28.10 -17.84 -12.29
C PRO A 211 -27.39 -18.32 -11.00
N GLY A 212 -26.21 -18.92 -11.10
CA GLY A 212 -25.31 -19.19 -9.97
C GLY A 212 -24.56 -17.94 -9.50
N ASP A 213 -24.55 -16.88 -10.29
CA ASP A 213 -24.18 -15.53 -9.86
C ASP A 213 -25.26 -14.95 -8.93
N PHE A 214 -24.86 -13.98 -8.12
CA PHE A 214 -25.78 -13.36 -7.17
C PHE A 214 -25.34 -11.97 -6.75
N GLU A 215 -26.30 -11.26 -6.15
CA GLU A 215 -26.10 -10.05 -5.38
C GLU A 215 -26.70 -10.24 -3.98
N ALA A 216 -25.97 -9.82 -2.95
CA ALA A 216 -26.44 -9.85 -1.58
C ALA A 216 -26.09 -8.57 -0.83
N GLU A 217 -26.95 -8.19 0.13
CA GLU A 217 -26.65 -7.14 1.10
C GLU A 217 -26.61 -7.77 2.50
N LEU A 218 -25.55 -7.47 3.25
CA LEU A 218 -25.44 -7.78 4.66
C LEU A 218 -25.34 -6.49 5.45
N VAL A 219 -25.90 -6.46 6.65
CA VAL A 219 -25.85 -5.28 7.53
C VAL A 219 -25.35 -5.66 8.91
N SER A 220 -24.55 -4.77 9.49
CA SER A 220 -24.22 -4.78 10.91
C SER A 220 -24.89 -3.58 11.59
N HIS A 221 -24.65 -3.41 12.89
CA HIS A 221 -25.09 -2.21 13.61
C HIS A 221 -24.33 -0.93 13.20
N ARG A 222 -23.23 -1.05 12.45
CA ARG A 222 -22.35 0.08 12.09
C ARG A 222 -22.05 0.21 10.61
N SER A 223 -22.24 -0.84 9.82
CA SER A 223 -21.76 -0.91 8.44
C SER A 223 -22.75 -1.68 7.57
N LYS A 224 -22.65 -1.45 6.26
CA LYS A 224 -23.33 -2.27 5.24
C LYS A 224 -22.31 -2.93 4.35
N GLU A 225 -22.65 -4.11 3.86
CA GLU A 225 -21.86 -4.82 2.88
C GLU A 225 -22.70 -5.21 1.68
N ARG A 226 -22.14 -5.01 0.49
CA ARG A 226 -22.66 -5.48 -0.78
C ARG A 226 -21.72 -6.57 -1.30
N LEU A 227 -22.30 -7.72 -1.61
CA LEU A 227 -21.60 -8.83 -2.27
C LEU A 227 -22.12 -8.99 -3.68
N LEU A 228 -21.20 -9.16 -4.63
CA LEU A 228 -21.52 -9.58 -5.99
C LEU A 228 -20.68 -10.79 -6.36
N ARG A 229 -21.27 -11.66 -7.19
CA ARG A 229 -20.62 -12.81 -7.76
C ARG A 229 -20.78 -12.82 -9.28
N HIS A 230 -19.66 -12.89 -9.99
CA HIS A 230 -19.56 -13.16 -11.42
C HIS A 230 -18.48 -14.22 -11.55
N TYR A 231 -18.82 -15.50 -11.59
CA TYR A 231 -17.80 -16.57 -11.50
C TYR A 231 -16.62 -16.36 -12.49
N PRO A 232 -15.34 -16.47 -12.07
CA PRO A 232 -14.79 -16.75 -10.73
C PRO A 232 -14.48 -15.49 -9.89
N TRP A 233 -14.96 -14.32 -10.29
CA TRP A 233 -14.84 -13.06 -9.57
C TRP A 233 -15.88 -12.86 -8.47
N TRP A 234 -15.42 -12.30 -7.37
CA TRP A 234 -16.23 -11.79 -6.29
C TRP A 234 -15.98 -10.30 -6.14
N LEU A 235 -16.98 -9.57 -5.65
CA LEU A 235 -16.83 -8.23 -5.09
C LEU A 235 -17.44 -8.24 -3.70
N ARG A 236 -16.75 -7.61 -2.76
CA ARG A 236 -17.23 -7.29 -1.42
C ARG A 236 -16.92 -5.84 -1.15
N GLN A 237 -17.97 -5.03 -1.09
CA GLN A 237 -17.90 -3.63 -0.72
C GLN A 237 -18.48 -3.49 0.68
N ARG A 238 -17.74 -2.85 1.58
CA ARG A 238 -18.17 -2.46 2.90
C ARG A 238 -18.18 -0.94 3.00
N ASP A 239 -19.33 -0.40 3.38
CA ASP A 239 -19.54 1.01 3.68
C ASP A 239 -19.78 1.16 5.19
N GLY A 240 -18.81 1.74 5.88
CA GLY A 240 -18.87 2.03 7.31
C GLY A 240 -19.70 3.28 7.60
N GLY A 241 -20.44 3.28 8.71
CA GLY A 241 -21.22 4.43 9.16
C GLY A 241 -20.36 5.64 9.55
N ASP A 242 -19.04 5.46 9.69
CA ASP A 242 -18.05 6.53 9.88
C ASP A 242 -17.55 7.14 8.57
N GLY A 243 -18.09 6.72 7.42
CA GLY A 243 -17.67 7.13 6.09
C GLY A 243 -16.44 6.37 5.57
N SER A 244 -15.99 5.33 6.27
CA SER A 244 -14.97 4.43 5.73
C SER A 244 -15.54 3.54 4.63
N ILE A 245 -14.72 3.25 3.63
CA ILE A 245 -15.08 2.41 2.48
C ILE A 245 -13.98 1.38 2.31
N LEU A 246 -14.38 0.14 2.08
CA LEU A 246 -13.49 -0.96 1.72
C LEU A 246 -14.13 -1.73 0.57
N ILE A 247 -13.46 -1.78 -0.58
CA ILE A 247 -13.86 -2.62 -1.70
C ILE A 247 -12.77 -3.63 -1.95
N THR A 248 -13.12 -4.89 -2.04
CA THR A 248 -12.24 -5.94 -2.54
C THR A 248 -12.90 -6.54 -3.78
N VAL A 249 -12.11 -6.82 -4.81
CA VAL A 249 -12.51 -7.57 -6.00
C VAL A 249 -11.45 -8.62 -6.25
N TRP A 250 -11.83 -9.89 -6.26
CA TRP A 250 -10.87 -11.00 -6.31
C TRP A 250 -11.39 -12.12 -7.20
N ASN A 251 -10.46 -12.68 -7.96
CA ASN A 251 -10.65 -13.90 -8.71
C ASN A 251 -10.15 -15.07 -7.86
N GLU A 252 -11.06 -15.96 -7.47
CA GLU A 252 -10.74 -17.08 -6.57
C GLU A 252 -9.90 -18.18 -7.22
N LEU A 253 -9.90 -18.30 -8.55
CA LEU A 253 -9.14 -19.32 -9.27
C LEU A 253 -7.71 -18.88 -9.57
N GLU A 254 -7.51 -17.58 -9.75
CA GLU A 254 -6.26 -17.01 -10.27
C GLU A 254 -5.43 -16.27 -9.24
N ASP A 255 -5.98 -16.07 -8.03
CA ASP A 255 -5.35 -15.29 -6.96
C ASP A 255 -4.92 -13.89 -7.43
N GLN A 256 -5.78 -13.27 -8.24
CA GLN A 256 -5.61 -11.92 -8.76
C GLN A 256 -6.79 -11.04 -8.39
N GLY A 257 -6.56 -9.73 -8.35
CA GLY A 257 -7.59 -8.76 -8.07
C GLY A 257 -7.04 -7.49 -7.45
N PHE A 258 -7.92 -6.74 -6.80
CA PHE A 258 -7.56 -5.50 -6.14
C PHE A 258 -8.37 -5.25 -4.88
N ARG A 259 -7.88 -4.29 -4.10
CA ARG A 259 -8.52 -3.74 -2.93
C ARG A 259 -8.41 -2.23 -2.95
N TYR A 260 -9.52 -1.55 -2.71
CA TYR A 260 -9.58 -0.13 -2.41
C TYR A 260 -9.99 0.06 -0.95
N SER A 261 -9.38 1.02 -0.26
CA SER A 261 -9.86 1.47 1.04
C SER A 261 -9.71 2.97 1.18
N ALA A 262 -10.70 3.58 1.81
CA ALA A 262 -10.68 4.98 2.19
C ALA A 262 -11.27 5.14 3.59
N SER A 263 -10.65 6.01 4.38
CA SER A 263 -11.15 6.45 5.68
C SER A 263 -10.66 7.88 5.92
N LYS A 264 -11.02 8.47 7.07
CA LYS A 264 -10.62 9.83 7.38
C LYS A 264 -9.10 10.01 7.28
N GLY A 265 -8.66 10.82 6.32
CA GLY A 265 -7.26 11.15 6.10
C GLY A 265 -6.38 10.00 5.57
N LYS A 266 -6.97 8.91 5.07
CA LYS A 266 -6.21 7.80 4.48
C LYS A 266 -6.98 7.21 3.30
N ARG A 267 -6.27 6.97 2.20
CA ARG A 267 -6.77 6.11 1.13
C ARG A 267 -5.66 5.25 0.56
N MET A 268 -6.05 4.10 0.06
CA MET A 268 -5.14 3.10 -0.45
C MET A 268 -5.83 2.28 -1.53
N PHE A 269 -5.10 1.98 -2.59
CA PHE A 269 -5.49 0.99 -3.58
C PHE A 269 -4.34 0.03 -3.78
N GLU A 270 -4.63 -1.26 -3.84
CA GLU A 270 -3.65 -2.33 -3.94
C GLU A 270 -4.15 -3.35 -4.95
N ALA A 271 -3.30 -3.87 -5.81
CA ALA A 271 -3.68 -4.85 -6.81
C ALA A 271 -2.54 -5.83 -7.12
N VAL A 272 -2.91 -7.03 -7.55
CA VAL A 272 -1.99 -8.15 -7.81
C VAL A 272 -2.43 -8.90 -9.05
N ARG A 273 -1.46 -9.30 -9.88
CA ARG A 273 -1.61 -10.24 -11.01
C ARG A 273 -0.44 -11.22 -10.98
N SER A 274 -0.50 -12.23 -10.12
CA SER A 274 0.62 -13.14 -9.92
C SER A 274 0.15 -14.57 -9.73
N SER A 275 0.71 -15.50 -10.51
CA SER A 275 0.66 -16.94 -10.19
C SER A 275 1.72 -17.35 -9.15
N SER A 276 2.59 -16.42 -8.75
CA SER A 276 3.60 -16.63 -7.71
C SER A 276 2.98 -16.33 -6.35
N ILE A 277 2.65 -17.42 -5.65
CA ILE A 277 1.96 -17.56 -4.36
C ILE A 277 2.69 -16.90 -3.17
N LEU A 278 3.80 -16.18 -3.38
CA LEU A 278 4.63 -15.69 -2.28
C LEU A 278 4.39 -14.22 -1.97
N SER A 279 3.17 -13.90 -1.52
CA SER A 279 3.02 -12.77 -0.59
C SER A 279 1.85 -12.99 0.38
N PRO A 280 2.12 -13.24 1.68
CA PRO A 280 1.11 -13.25 2.73
C PRO A 280 0.55 -11.86 3.07
N LYS A 281 0.80 -10.85 2.22
CA LYS A 281 0.49 -9.43 2.53
C LYS A 281 -0.89 -8.98 2.05
N PHE A 282 -1.56 -9.76 1.19
CA PHE A 282 -2.87 -9.39 0.68
C PHE A 282 -3.96 -10.13 1.45
N ARG A 283 -4.76 -9.35 2.17
CA ARG A 283 -5.98 -9.83 2.79
C ARG A 283 -6.95 -10.18 1.67
N ARG A 284 -7.09 -11.48 1.36
CA ARG A 284 -8.21 -11.97 0.54
C ARG A 284 -9.53 -11.51 1.16
N PHE A 285 -10.63 -11.64 0.42
CA PHE A 285 -12.00 -11.37 0.90
C PHE A 285 -12.25 -11.79 2.33
N ASP A 286 -11.66 -12.93 2.66
CA ASP A 286 -11.69 -13.57 3.95
C ASP A 286 -10.21 -13.91 4.24
N GLU A 287 -9.58 -13.30 5.25
CA GLU A 287 -8.32 -13.86 5.78
C GLU A 287 -8.66 -15.22 6.39
N VAL A 288 -8.50 -16.30 5.61
CA VAL A 288 -8.93 -17.65 5.98
C VAL A 288 -7.70 -18.49 6.20
N TYR A 289 -7.54 -18.99 7.42
CA TYR A 289 -6.46 -19.91 7.78
C TYR A 289 -6.90 -21.39 7.73
N GLY A 290 -8.20 -21.62 7.50
CA GLY A 290 -8.81 -22.93 7.36
C GLY A 290 -10.33 -22.82 7.36
N MET A 291 -11.02 -23.95 7.24
CA MET A 291 -12.48 -24.01 7.35
C MET A 291 -12.81 -25.19 8.26
N VAL A 292 -13.19 -24.89 9.51
CA VAL A 292 -13.57 -25.89 10.51
C VAL A 292 -15.08 -25.85 10.69
N ASP A 293 -15.75 -26.94 10.35
CA ASP A 293 -17.18 -27.11 10.55
C ASP A 293 -17.52 -27.13 12.05
N LEU A 294 -18.38 -26.20 12.46
CA LEU A 294 -18.84 -26.06 13.85
C LEU A 294 -20.03 -26.96 14.16
N ARG A 295 -20.55 -27.70 13.17
CA ARG A 295 -21.69 -28.61 13.25
C ARG A 295 -22.97 -27.93 13.72
N GLU A 296 -23.08 -26.65 13.44
CA GLU A 296 -24.25 -25.82 13.70
C GLU A 296 -24.87 -25.40 12.36
N GLN A 297 -26.19 -25.35 12.33
CA GLN A 297 -26.97 -24.98 11.15
C GLN A 297 -27.92 -23.83 11.50
N ASP A 298 -28.16 -22.96 10.55
CA ASP A 298 -29.12 -21.87 10.66
C ASP A 298 -29.87 -21.70 9.33
N ARG A 299 -30.93 -20.89 9.33
CA ARG A 299 -31.73 -20.61 8.15
C ARG A 299 -32.13 -19.13 8.08
N LEU A 300 -31.72 -18.45 7.02
CA LEU A 300 -31.99 -17.03 6.79
C LEU A 300 -32.50 -16.80 5.37
N LEU A 301 -33.52 -15.95 5.23
CA LEU A 301 -34.16 -15.63 3.94
C LEU A 301 -34.61 -16.87 3.13
N GLY A 302 -34.89 -17.99 3.81
CA GLY A 302 -35.29 -19.24 3.18
C GLY A 302 -34.15 -20.16 2.76
N GLU A 303 -32.90 -19.70 2.81
CA GLU A 303 -31.67 -20.46 2.53
C GLU A 303 -31.12 -21.10 3.81
N ASP A 304 -30.69 -22.35 3.72
CA ASP A 304 -30.03 -23.07 4.80
C ASP A 304 -28.52 -22.79 4.76
N CYS A 305 -27.90 -22.61 5.93
CA CYS A 305 -26.46 -22.43 6.05
C CYS A 305 -25.86 -23.27 7.18
N ALA A 306 -24.58 -23.62 7.03
CA ALA A 306 -23.78 -24.28 8.04
C ALA A 306 -22.70 -23.33 8.56
N TRP A 307 -22.41 -23.43 9.86
CA TRP A 307 -21.44 -22.58 10.52
C TRP A 307 -20.01 -23.12 10.42
N TYR A 308 -19.08 -22.23 10.08
CA TYR A 308 -17.67 -22.53 9.96
C TYR A 308 -16.81 -21.51 10.70
N ASP A 309 -15.78 -21.98 11.40
CA ASP A 309 -14.65 -21.15 11.80
C ASP A 309 -13.66 -21.05 10.63
N ARG A 310 -13.50 -19.83 10.11
CA ARG A 310 -12.64 -19.51 8.96
C ARG A 310 -11.22 -19.15 9.38
N THR A 311 -10.98 -19.00 10.67
CA THR A 311 -9.70 -18.57 11.25
C THR A 311 -9.31 -19.44 12.44
N PRO A 312 -9.26 -20.78 12.27
CA PRO A 312 -8.96 -21.67 13.38
C PRO A 312 -7.57 -21.37 13.94
N ASN A 313 -7.45 -21.40 15.27
CA ASN A 313 -6.23 -21.12 16.04
C ASN A 313 -5.79 -19.64 16.09
N MET A 314 -6.60 -18.71 15.62
CA MET A 314 -6.34 -17.28 15.84
C MET A 314 -6.83 -16.87 17.24
N ALA A 315 -5.95 -16.24 18.03
CA ALA A 315 -6.24 -15.87 19.42
C ALA A 315 -6.78 -14.43 19.59
N ASP A 316 -6.33 -13.50 18.73
CA ASP A 316 -6.56 -12.06 18.90
C ASP A 316 -7.65 -11.49 17.99
N MET A 317 -8.07 -12.25 16.98
CA MET A 317 -9.15 -11.92 16.06
C MET A 317 -9.64 -13.19 15.37
N GLY A 318 -10.87 -13.19 14.88
CA GLY A 318 -11.34 -14.29 14.04
C GLY A 318 -12.62 -13.99 13.29
N LEU A 319 -13.01 -14.96 12.46
CA LEU A 319 -14.14 -14.91 11.56
C LEU A 319 -14.88 -16.25 11.63
N HIS A 320 -16.13 -16.20 12.10
CA HIS A 320 -17.09 -17.29 11.91
C HIS A 320 -18.08 -16.89 10.83
N GLN A 321 -18.44 -17.83 9.96
CA GLN A 321 -19.42 -17.58 8.90
C GLN A 321 -20.48 -18.67 8.86
N CYS A 322 -21.72 -18.28 8.59
CA CYS A 322 -22.78 -19.20 8.19
C CYS A 322 -22.87 -19.19 6.66
N LEU A 323 -22.47 -20.27 6.01
CA LEU A 323 -22.37 -20.38 4.55
C LEU A 323 -23.43 -21.32 3.99
N THR A 324 -24.06 -20.93 2.88
CA THR A 324 -24.90 -21.84 2.08
C THR A 324 -24.04 -22.93 1.44
N SER A 325 -24.70 -23.97 0.89
CA SER A 325 -23.99 -25.09 0.22
C SER A 325 -23.15 -24.67 -0.98
N ASP A 326 -23.48 -23.55 -1.62
CA ASP A 326 -22.76 -22.93 -2.73
C ASP A 326 -21.81 -21.79 -2.28
N GLY A 327 -21.59 -21.64 -0.97
CA GLY A 327 -20.56 -20.76 -0.41
C GLY A 327 -20.98 -19.30 -0.20
N ILE A 328 -22.28 -18.98 -0.26
CA ILE A 328 -22.79 -17.63 -0.01
C ILE A 328 -22.82 -17.37 1.50
N PRO A 329 -22.17 -16.32 2.01
CA PRO A 329 -22.27 -15.97 3.42
C PRO A 329 -23.62 -15.34 3.74
N LEU A 330 -24.36 -15.97 4.66
CA LEU A 330 -25.60 -15.42 5.21
C LEU A 330 -25.34 -14.63 6.50
N ILE A 331 -24.30 -15.02 7.25
CA ILE A 331 -23.85 -14.31 8.45
C ILE A 331 -22.33 -14.32 8.48
N ASP A 332 -21.75 -13.15 8.73
CA ASP A 332 -20.31 -12.98 9.01
C ASP A 332 -20.15 -12.42 10.42
N TYR A 333 -19.49 -13.17 11.29
CA TYR A 333 -19.20 -12.75 12.65
C TYR A 333 -17.70 -12.57 12.86
N HIS A 334 -17.28 -11.32 12.85
CA HIS A 334 -15.92 -10.92 13.16
C HIS A 334 -15.80 -10.66 14.66
N TRP A 335 -14.83 -11.28 15.31
CA TRP A 335 -14.50 -11.01 16.70
C TRP A 335 -13.06 -10.50 16.81
N SER A 336 -12.81 -9.66 17.81
CA SER A 336 -11.47 -9.17 18.13
C SER A 336 -11.26 -9.19 19.65
N GLY A 337 -10.10 -9.65 20.10
CA GLY A 337 -9.70 -9.57 21.50
C GLY A 337 -9.33 -8.13 21.93
N TRP A 338 -9.16 -7.22 20.98
CA TRP A 338 -8.63 -5.86 21.19
C TRP A 338 -9.62 -4.76 20.83
N GLY A 339 -10.84 -5.10 20.44
CA GLY A 339 -11.86 -4.17 19.99
C GLY A 339 -13.24 -4.79 19.97
N ASP A 340 -14.20 -4.06 19.41
CA ASP A 340 -15.57 -4.55 19.33
C ASP A 340 -15.71 -5.60 18.21
N SER A 341 -16.42 -6.68 18.52
CA SER A 341 -16.92 -7.61 17.51
C SER A 341 -17.95 -6.94 16.60
N GLU A 342 -18.07 -7.44 15.38
CA GLU A 342 -19.06 -7.00 14.41
C GLU A 342 -19.67 -8.20 13.70
N GLY A 343 -20.99 -8.31 13.80
CA GLY A 343 -21.78 -9.32 13.10
C GLY A 343 -22.55 -8.68 11.96
N PHE A 344 -22.34 -9.19 10.75
CA PHE A 344 -23.11 -8.89 9.56
C PHE A 344 -24.15 -9.98 9.33
N LYS A 345 -25.40 -9.60 9.09
CA LYS A 345 -26.47 -10.53 8.73
C LYS A 345 -27.05 -10.14 7.39
N ILE A 346 -27.31 -11.14 6.56
CA ILE A 346 -27.95 -10.94 5.26
C ILE A 346 -29.35 -10.36 5.42
N VAL A 347 -29.68 -9.37 4.58
CA VAL A 347 -31.00 -8.74 4.51
C VAL A 347 -31.64 -8.90 3.14
N THR A 348 -30.83 -9.08 2.10
CA THR A 348 -31.28 -9.38 0.74
C THR A 348 -30.32 -10.35 0.06
N LEU A 349 -30.89 -11.28 -0.71
CA LEU A 349 -30.17 -12.18 -1.61
C LEU A 349 -30.96 -12.31 -2.91
N THR A 350 -30.32 -12.02 -4.04
CA THR A 350 -30.92 -12.16 -5.37
C THR A 350 -29.97 -12.97 -6.25
N ARG A 351 -30.40 -14.17 -6.64
CA ARG A 351 -29.69 -15.00 -7.63
C ARG A 351 -29.97 -14.46 -9.03
N ARG A 352 -28.96 -13.87 -9.67
CA ARG A 352 -29.06 -13.23 -10.98
C ARG A 352 -27.70 -13.23 -11.66
N PRO A 353 -27.65 -13.27 -13.01
CA PRO A 353 -26.42 -12.95 -13.73
C PRO A 353 -25.87 -11.59 -13.29
N VAL A 354 -24.55 -11.52 -13.09
CA VAL A 354 -23.83 -10.27 -12.79
C VAL A 354 -22.82 -10.01 -13.90
N GLY A 355 -22.84 -8.79 -14.43
CA GLY A 355 -21.89 -8.35 -15.45
C GLY A 355 -20.52 -8.02 -14.86
N MET A 356 -19.45 -8.21 -15.63
CA MET A 356 -18.10 -7.86 -15.18
C MET A 356 -17.89 -6.34 -15.01
N ASP A 357 -18.70 -5.53 -15.68
CA ASP A 357 -18.76 -4.08 -15.48
C ASP A 357 -19.30 -3.70 -14.10
N GLU A 358 -20.17 -4.51 -13.50
CA GLU A 358 -20.68 -4.31 -12.14
C GLU A 358 -19.62 -4.59 -11.06
N MET A 359 -18.51 -5.27 -11.41
CA MET A 359 -17.38 -5.55 -10.53
C MET A 359 -16.39 -4.38 -10.44
N GLN A 360 -16.59 -3.31 -11.21
CA GLN A 360 -15.70 -2.16 -11.16
C GLN A 360 -16.02 -1.27 -9.95
N PRO A 361 -15.00 -0.74 -9.25
CA PRO A 361 -15.23 0.24 -8.22
C PRO A 361 -15.69 1.55 -8.89
N PRO A 362 -16.31 2.48 -8.12
CA PRO A 362 -16.56 3.82 -8.59
C PRO A 362 -15.32 4.46 -9.23
N ARG A 363 -15.49 5.08 -10.41
CA ARG A 363 -14.38 5.56 -11.26
C ARG A 363 -13.52 6.61 -10.56
N ASP A 364 -14.14 7.43 -9.73
CA ASP A 364 -13.50 8.49 -8.94
C ASP A 364 -12.48 7.96 -7.93
N TYR A 365 -12.57 6.69 -7.51
CA TYR A 365 -11.64 6.09 -6.55
C TYR A 365 -10.25 5.86 -7.15
N LEU A 366 -10.19 5.67 -8.46
CA LEU A 366 -8.98 5.40 -9.21
C LEU A 366 -8.60 6.55 -10.16
N GLU A 367 -9.40 7.61 -10.24
CA GLU A 367 -9.10 8.75 -11.10
C GLU A 367 -7.72 9.33 -10.77
N PRO A 368 -6.78 9.45 -11.73
CA PRO A 368 -5.42 9.92 -11.46
C PRO A 368 -5.36 11.28 -10.76
N ALA A 369 -6.28 12.18 -11.13
CA ALA A 369 -6.39 13.50 -10.54
C ALA A 369 -6.71 13.44 -9.04
N ALA A 370 -7.52 12.45 -8.63
CA ALA A 370 -7.79 12.21 -7.23
C ALA A 370 -6.45 12.00 -6.50
N TRP A 371 -5.53 11.21 -7.06
CA TRP A 371 -4.18 10.89 -6.54
C TRP A 371 -3.11 11.98 -6.76
N GLY A 372 -3.48 13.12 -7.34
CA GLY A 372 -2.59 14.24 -7.63
C GLY A 372 -1.85 14.13 -8.96
N PHE A 373 -2.11 13.09 -9.76
CA PHE A 373 -1.59 12.95 -11.11
C PHE A 373 -2.55 13.62 -12.09
N SER A 374 -2.18 14.76 -12.66
CA SER A 374 -2.98 15.35 -13.74
C SER A 374 -2.73 14.60 -15.06
N PRO A 375 -3.72 14.43 -15.95
CA PRO A 375 -3.46 13.95 -17.30
C PRO A 375 -2.42 14.83 -18.01
N PRO A 376 -1.61 14.30 -18.94
CA PRO A 376 -0.86 15.16 -19.85
C PRO A 376 -1.86 15.98 -20.69
N TYR A 377 -1.62 17.29 -20.78
CA TYR A 377 -2.37 18.18 -21.67
C TYR A 377 -2.08 17.89 -23.15
#